data_AF-A0A955SNB8-F1
#
_entry.id   AF-A0A955SNB8-F1
#
_cell.length_a   1.000
_cell.length_b   1.000
_cell.length_c   1.000
_cell.angle_alpha   90.00
_cell.angle_beta   90.00
_cell.angle_gamma   90.00
#
_symmetry.space_group_name_H-M   'P 1'
#
loop_
_entity.id
_entity.type
_entity.pdbx_description
1 polymer ?
#
loop_
_entity_poly.entity_id
_entity_poly.type
_entity_poly.pdbx_seq_one_letter_code
_entity_poly.pdbx_strand_id
1 'polypeptide(L)'
;MPSLRLGLLVFLLIFTIPPGWCQPSFNADDMGVYIRDWLVCGPFPNQSPRVGSVSLEDYRSEGFDKDFLAPLGGESNVDPIVGDSFTDPSTGRTYEWKELQSEDDLISFENYFEENDHVDAYAFTHIRSPDEKRVILSVGSNDGIRVFLNGELVHSHLILRWLGKDTDYVPVTLRKGTNRLLIKVDESGGDWGFSARFLDYEKTLQSIRGNIETHSKLRVVTRGDHLAVFFGEPYKIETLNPGALVQVDALNEKGDLVARLSGRCGKVIRFPLSSFEEGPVRFKARFPLGDGTFVESERGHYVGVLP
;
A
#
# COMPACT_ATOMS: atom_id res chain seq x y z
N MET A 1 74.97 19.58 -21.90
CA MET A 1 73.84 20.00 -21.04
C MET A 1 72.73 18.96 -21.20
N PRO A 2 72.51 18.06 -20.24
CA PRO A 2 71.40 17.12 -20.29
C PRO A 2 70.17 17.71 -19.60
N SER A 3 69.00 17.54 -20.22
CA SER A 3 67.70 18.02 -19.77
C SER A 3 67.10 17.10 -18.71
N LEU A 4 66.82 17.63 -17.51
CA LEU A 4 66.00 16.95 -16.51
C LEU A 4 64.53 16.99 -16.94
N ARG A 5 63.90 15.82 -17.14
CA ARG A 5 62.44 15.69 -17.20
C ARG A 5 61.91 15.49 -15.78
N LEU A 6 61.11 16.45 -15.30
CA LEU A 6 60.40 16.38 -14.03
C LEU A 6 59.17 15.47 -14.21
N GLY A 7 59.20 14.27 -13.64
CA GLY A 7 58.04 13.38 -13.60
C GLY A 7 57.02 13.87 -12.59
N LEU A 8 55.83 14.23 -13.05
CA LEU A 8 54.69 14.61 -12.21
C LEU A 8 54.13 13.32 -11.57
N LEU A 9 54.39 13.12 -10.28
CA LEU A 9 53.74 12.06 -9.49
C LEU A 9 52.30 12.49 -9.20
N VAL A 10 51.32 11.84 -9.82
CA VAL A 10 49.91 11.98 -9.46
C VAL A 10 49.63 11.04 -8.30
N PHE A 11 49.44 11.60 -7.09
CA PHE A 11 48.91 10.85 -5.96
C PHE A 11 47.40 10.65 -6.17
N LEU A 12 47.01 9.45 -6.59
CA LEU A 12 45.63 8.98 -6.52
C LEU A 12 45.29 8.74 -5.03
N LEU A 13 44.65 9.73 -4.41
CA LEU A 13 43.99 9.56 -3.11
C LEU A 13 42.81 8.61 -3.31
N ILE A 14 43.02 7.33 -3.04
CA ILE A 14 41.94 6.36 -2.88
C ILE A 14 41.29 6.68 -1.53
N PHE A 15 40.17 7.42 -1.55
CA PHE A 15 39.30 7.50 -0.39
C PHE A 15 38.64 6.14 -0.20
N THR A 16 39.15 5.37 0.75
CA THR A 16 38.43 4.21 1.29
C THR A 16 37.20 4.75 2.01
N ILE A 17 36.02 4.65 1.39
CA ILE A 17 34.74 4.90 2.05
C ILE A 17 34.67 3.92 3.22
N PRO A 18 34.50 4.37 4.48
CA PRO A 18 34.39 3.47 5.61
C PRO A 18 33.20 2.52 5.37
N PRO A 19 33.35 1.20 5.57
CA PRO A 19 32.21 0.28 5.57
C PRO A 19 31.27 0.74 6.69
N GLY A 20 30.05 1.14 6.33
CA GLY A 20 29.07 1.75 7.24
C GLY A 20 28.41 3.04 6.75
N TRP A 21 28.72 3.51 5.53
CA TRP A 21 28.15 4.76 4.98
C TRP A 21 27.26 4.58 3.75
N CYS A 22 27.00 3.34 3.32
CA CYS A 22 26.08 3.06 2.21
C CYS A 22 24.80 2.45 2.78
N GLN A 23 23.92 3.30 3.31
CA GLN A 23 22.57 2.86 3.62
C GLN A 23 21.77 2.67 2.34
N PRO A 24 20.83 1.70 2.29
CA PRO A 24 19.88 1.62 1.21
C PRO A 24 19.24 2.97 0.95
N SER A 25 19.40 3.46 -0.28
CA SER A 25 18.82 4.72 -0.68
C SER A 25 18.39 4.68 -2.13
N PHE A 26 17.33 5.43 -2.40
CA PHE A 26 16.72 5.52 -3.72
C PHE A 26 16.66 6.97 -4.17
N ASN A 27 16.94 7.24 -5.44
CA ASN A 27 16.82 8.57 -6.01
C ASN A 27 15.38 8.82 -6.45
N ALA A 28 14.73 9.83 -5.89
CA ALA A 28 13.35 10.18 -6.20
C ALA A 28 13.11 10.45 -7.69
N ASP A 29 14.14 10.86 -8.44
CA ASP A 29 14.02 11.14 -9.88
C ASP A 29 13.99 9.88 -10.76
N ASP A 30 14.30 8.70 -10.20
CA ASP A 30 14.21 7.40 -10.89
C ASP A 30 12.74 6.92 -10.96
N MET A 31 11.84 7.80 -11.40
CA MET A 31 10.40 7.55 -11.49
C MET A 31 10.11 6.33 -12.36
N GLY A 32 9.20 5.48 -11.88
CA GLY A 32 8.79 4.24 -12.55
C GLY A 32 9.68 3.04 -12.21
N VAL A 33 10.84 3.25 -11.62
CA VAL A 33 11.76 2.18 -11.16
C VAL A 33 11.33 1.68 -9.79
N TYR A 34 11.32 0.36 -9.61
CA TYR A 34 11.04 -0.27 -8.32
C TYR A 34 12.23 -0.14 -7.38
N ILE A 35 11.92 0.11 -6.10
CA ILE A 35 12.92 0.17 -5.04
C ILE A 35 13.27 -1.26 -4.65
N ARG A 36 14.54 -1.64 -4.76
CA ARG A 36 15.01 -3.00 -4.50
C ARG A 36 16.04 -3.12 -3.39
N ASP A 37 16.51 -1.99 -2.86
CA ASP A 37 17.45 -1.92 -1.75
C ASP A 37 16.72 -1.46 -0.47
N TRP A 38 16.73 -2.31 0.53
CA TRP A 38 16.00 -2.13 1.79
C TRP A 38 16.84 -2.55 2.99
N LEU A 39 16.55 -1.95 4.15
CA LEU A 39 16.80 -2.58 5.44
C LEU A 39 15.53 -3.30 5.86
N VAL A 40 15.62 -4.52 6.38
CA VAL A 40 14.47 -5.30 6.82
C VAL A 40 14.61 -5.76 8.25
N CYS A 41 13.49 -5.82 8.97
CA CYS A 41 13.45 -6.26 10.36
C CYS A 41 12.16 -7.05 10.62
N GLY A 42 12.30 -8.22 11.25
CA GLY A 42 11.23 -9.19 11.45
C GLY A 42 11.79 -10.61 11.57
N PRO A 43 10.94 -11.63 11.46
CA PRO A 43 9.49 -11.55 11.47
C PRO A 43 8.94 -11.37 12.89
N PHE A 44 7.97 -10.48 13.06
CA PHE A 44 7.27 -10.23 14.32
C PHE A 44 6.03 -11.12 14.41
N PRO A 45 5.68 -11.63 15.60
CA PRO A 45 4.51 -12.50 15.75
C PRO A 45 3.22 -11.72 15.55
N ASN A 46 2.32 -12.25 14.73
CA ASN A 46 1.05 -11.63 14.41
C ASN A 46 -0.11 -12.61 14.59
N GLN A 47 -0.95 -12.39 15.59
CA GLN A 47 -2.13 -13.23 15.77
C GLN A 47 -3.24 -12.79 14.83
N SER A 48 -3.62 -13.67 13.91
CA SER A 48 -4.76 -13.49 13.03
C SER A 48 -5.57 -14.79 12.87
N PRO A 49 -6.88 -14.70 12.57
CA PRO A 49 -7.68 -15.87 12.25
C PRO A 49 -7.10 -16.60 11.04
N ARG A 50 -7.20 -17.93 11.03
CA ARG A 50 -6.81 -18.73 9.85
C ARG A 50 -7.58 -18.23 8.61
N VAL A 51 -6.90 -18.14 7.48
CA VAL A 51 -7.52 -17.76 6.21
C VAL A 51 -8.74 -18.65 5.93
N GLY A 52 -9.88 -18.03 5.62
CA GLY A 52 -11.16 -18.71 5.38
C GLY A 52 -11.99 -19.05 6.63
N SER A 53 -11.47 -18.83 7.84
CA SER A 53 -12.23 -19.03 9.08
C SER A 53 -13.20 -17.88 9.41
N VAL A 54 -12.95 -16.69 8.85
CA VAL A 54 -13.78 -15.50 8.99
C VAL A 54 -14.08 -14.88 7.63
N SER A 55 -15.11 -14.05 7.55
CA SER A 55 -15.37 -13.26 6.35
C SER A 55 -14.23 -12.25 6.14
N LEU A 56 -13.94 -11.89 4.89
CA LEU A 56 -12.95 -10.84 4.58
C LEU A 56 -13.27 -9.50 5.26
N GLU A 57 -14.53 -9.25 5.62
CA GLU A 57 -14.97 -8.02 6.28
C GLU A 57 -14.64 -8.04 7.79
N ASP A 58 -14.60 -9.23 8.37
CA ASP A 58 -14.33 -9.47 9.79
C ASP A 58 -12.87 -9.84 10.05
N TYR A 59 -12.05 -9.92 9.00
CA TYR A 59 -10.63 -10.18 9.14
C TYR A 59 -9.94 -9.10 9.97
N ARG A 60 -9.20 -9.54 11.00
CA ARG A 60 -8.43 -8.69 11.91
C ARG A 60 -7.08 -9.34 12.12
N SER A 61 -6.07 -8.51 12.33
CA SER A 61 -4.70 -8.89 12.61
C SER A 61 -4.23 -8.06 13.80
N GLU A 62 -3.81 -8.72 14.89
CA GLU A 62 -3.36 -8.03 16.10
C GLU A 62 -2.00 -7.34 15.88
N GLY A 63 -1.14 -7.98 15.08
CA GLY A 63 0.18 -7.47 14.76
C GLY A 63 0.11 -6.24 13.85
N PHE A 64 -0.86 -6.18 12.92
CA PHE A 64 -0.99 -5.08 11.94
C PHE A 64 -1.01 -3.68 12.59
N ASP A 65 -1.78 -3.51 13.67
CA ASP A 65 -1.89 -2.22 14.37
C ASP A 65 -0.81 -1.99 15.43
N LYS A 66 -0.04 -3.02 15.79
CA LYS A 66 0.99 -2.96 16.82
C LYS A 66 2.29 -2.33 16.32
N ASP A 67 2.75 -1.30 17.03
CA ASP A 67 4.08 -0.72 16.81
C ASP A 67 5.15 -1.62 17.48
N PHE A 68 5.75 -2.51 16.69
CA PHE A 68 6.84 -3.37 17.15
C PHE A 68 8.17 -2.62 17.29
N LEU A 69 8.30 -1.44 16.69
CA LEU A 69 9.52 -0.63 16.70
C LEU A 69 9.54 0.39 17.84
N ALA A 70 8.55 0.37 18.73
CA ALA A 70 8.48 1.25 19.91
C ALA A 70 9.80 1.32 20.71
N PRO A 71 10.58 0.22 20.91
CA PRO A 71 11.89 0.29 21.56
C PRO A 71 12.94 1.14 20.84
N LEU A 72 12.77 1.35 19.52
CA LEU A 72 13.64 2.16 18.66
C LEU A 72 13.03 3.54 18.33
N GLY A 73 12.05 4.00 19.13
CA GLY A 73 11.35 5.26 18.91
C GLY A 73 10.04 5.16 18.12
N GLY A 74 9.67 3.95 17.70
CA GLY A 74 8.39 3.65 17.04
C GLY A 74 8.39 3.85 15.52
N GLU A 75 7.30 3.41 14.89
CA GLU A 75 7.06 3.51 13.44
C GLU A 75 7.21 4.95 12.91
N SER A 76 6.98 5.95 13.76
CA SER A 76 7.10 7.38 13.40
C SER A 76 8.54 7.93 13.47
N ASN A 77 9.44 7.34 14.26
CA ASN A 77 10.76 7.93 14.51
C ASN A 77 11.94 7.06 14.11
N VAL A 78 11.72 5.78 13.80
CA VAL A 78 12.79 4.86 13.42
C VAL A 78 13.62 5.42 12.25
N ASP A 79 14.94 5.28 12.36
CA ASP A 79 15.92 5.64 11.34
C ASP A 79 17.10 4.66 11.46
N PRO A 80 16.88 3.37 11.11
CA PRO A 80 17.78 2.30 11.47
C PRO A 80 19.01 2.26 10.59
N ILE A 81 20.10 1.74 11.14
CA ILE A 81 21.28 1.30 10.39
C ILE A 81 21.44 -0.22 10.40
N VAL A 82 22.28 -0.72 9.49
CA VAL A 82 22.57 -2.17 9.41
C VAL A 82 23.13 -2.64 10.75
N GLY A 83 22.57 -3.71 11.28
CA GLY A 83 22.95 -4.29 12.57
C GLY A 83 22.32 -3.62 13.79
N ASP A 84 21.55 -2.53 13.62
CA ASP A 84 20.72 -2.03 14.72
C ASP A 84 19.79 -3.13 15.17
N SER A 85 19.70 -3.33 16.48
CA SER A 85 18.90 -4.41 17.05
C SER A 85 18.27 -4.02 18.38
N PHE A 86 17.21 -4.72 18.74
CA PHE A 86 16.58 -4.63 20.04
C PHE A 86 16.04 -5.99 20.46
N THR A 87 15.95 -6.21 21.77
CA THR A 87 15.34 -7.41 22.34
C THR A 87 13.94 -7.08 22.81
N ASP A 88 12.95 -7.82 22.34
CA ASP A 88 11.58 -7.73 22.84
C ASP A 88 11.55 -8.29 24.28
N PRO A 89 11.22 -7.46 25.31
CA PRO A 89 11.24 -7.89 26.70
C PRO A 89 10.15 -8.93 27.02
N SER A 90 9.11 -9.04 26.19
CA SER A 90 8.01 -9.99 26.42
C SER A 90 8.34 -11.41 25.95
N THR A 91 9.16 -11.55 24.91
CA THR A 91 9.52 -12.83 24.31
C THR A 91 11.00 -13.20 24.52
N GLY A 92 11.85 -12.23 24.84
CA GLY A 92 13.31 -12.39 24.87
C GLY A 92 13.96 -12.51 23.50
N ARG A 93 13.19 -12.36 22.40
CA ARG A 93 13.70 -12.45 21.03
C ARG A 93 14.40 -11.16 20.64
N THR A 94 15.58 -11.29 20.03
CA THR A 94 16.30 -10.15 19.44
C THR A 94 15.94 -10.02 17.96
N TYR A 95 15.59 -8.79 17.57
CA TYR A 95 15.32 -8.39 16.21
C TYR A 95 16.44 -7.48 15.73
N GLU A 96 16.92 -7.71 14.51
CA GLU A 96 18.06 -7.00 13.92
C GLU A 96 17.66 -6.48 12.53
N TRP A 97 18.06 -5.26 12.20
CA TRP A 97 17.94 -4.68 10.87
C TRP A 97 19.03 -5.23 9.96
N LYS A 98 18.62 -5.90 8.88
CA LYS A 98 19.52 -6.52 7.91
C LYS A 98 19.35 -5.90 6.53
N GLU A 99 20.41 -5.87 5.74
CA GLU A 99 20.29 -5.48 4.34
C GLU A 99 19.53 -6.53 3.54
N LEU A 100 18.62 -6.04 2.70
CA LEU A 100 17.94 -6.79 1.67
C LEU A 100 18.18 -6.07 0.34
N GLN A 101 18.80 -6.78 -0.60
CA GLN A 101 18.90 -6.36 -1.99
C GLN A 101 18.22 -7.41 -2.87
N SER A 102 17.29 -6.98 -3.71
CA SER A 102 16.54 -7.85 -4.60
C SER A 102 16.89 -7.60 -6.06
N GLU A 103 16.93 -8.65 -6.88
CA GLU A 103 16.99 -8.52 -8.34
C GLU A 103 15.59 -8.30 -8.94
N ASP A 104 14.54 -8.63 -8.18
CA ASP A 104 13.13 -8.55 -8.56
C ASP A 104 12.44 -7.29 -8.04
N ASP A 105 11.41 -6.85 -8.77
CA ASP A 105 10.53 -5.75 -8.37
C ASP A 105 9.57 -6.12 -7.23
N LEU A 106 9.28 -7.41 -7.09
CA LEU A 106 8.49 -7.96 -6.00
C LEU A 106 9.47 -8.44 -4.94
N ILE A 107 9.47 -7.77 -3.80
CA ILE A 107 10.33 -8.08 -2.67
C ILE A 107 9.68 -9.20 -1.88
N SER A 108 10.27 -10.39 -1.89
CA SER A 108 9.84 -11.52 -1.05
C SER A 108 10.60 -11.51 0.27
N PHE A 109 9.86 -11.66 1.37
CA PHE A 109 10.44 -11.83 2.70
C PHE A 109 10.80 -13.29 3.02
N GLU A 110 10.23 -14.24 2.29
CA GLU A 110 10.43 -15.69 2.54
C GLU A 110 11.88 -16.14 2.36
N ASN A 111 12.63 -15.44 1.51
CA ASN A 111 14.06 -15.70 1.33
C ASN A 111 14.93 -15.19 2.48
N TYR A 112 14.35 -14.42 3.42
CA TYR A 112 15.08 -13.69 4.46
C TYR A 112 14.65 -14.06 5.88
N PHE A 113 13.42 -14.55 6.05
CA PHE A 113 12.87 -14.95 7.34
C PHE A 113 12.39 -16.41 7.29
N GLU A 114 12.75 -17.19 8.31
CA GLU A 114 12.35 -18.60 8.42
C GLU A 114 10.86 -18.76 8.78
N GLU A 115 10.32 -17.86 9.60
CA GLU A 115 8.88 -17.81 9.92
C GLU A 115 8.19 -16.85 8.96
N ASN A 116 7.21 -17.34 8.21
CA ASN A 116 6.55 -16.62 7.13
C ASN A 116 5.02 -16.66 7.18
N ASP A 117 4.40 -17.35 8.15
CA ASP A 117 2.94 -17.35 8.32
C ASP A 117 2.57 -16.64 9.62
N HIS A 118 1.49 -15.83 9.61
CA HIS A 118 1.00 -15.13 10.80
C HIS A 118 2.08 -14.24 11.42
N VAL A 119 2.71 -13.43 10.57
CA VAL A 119 3.84 -12.55 10.94
C VAL A 119 3.70 -11.15 10.36
N ASP A 120 4.47 -10.21 10.92
CA ASP A 120 4.71 -8.88 10.35
C ASP A 120 6.20 -8.65 10.12
N ALA A 121 6.55 -7.80 9.18
CA ALA A 121 7.93 -7.33 8.99
C ALA A 121 7.93 -5.90 8.48
N TYR A 122 9.04 -5.23 8.74
CA TYR A 122 9.30 -3.89 8.26
C TYR A 122 10.38 -3.92 7.18
N ALA A 123 10.22 -3.02 6.21
CA ALA A 123 11.24 -2.62 5.25
C ALA A 123 11.43 -1.10 5.32
N PHE A 124 12.68 -0.65 5.39
CA PHE A 124 13.05 0.75 5.51
C PHE A 124 14.06 1.14 4.44
N THR A 125 13.92 2.35 3.90
CA THR A 125 14.91 2.92 2.98
C THR A 125 14.87 4.45 2.99
N HIS A 126 15.97 5.06 2.56
CA HIS A 126 16.08 6.51 2.41
C HIS A 126 15.78 6.96 0.98
N ILE A 127 14.88 7.92 0.81
CA ILE A 127 14.58 8.51 -0.50
C ILE A 127 15.25 9.88 -0.61
N ARG A 128 16.13 10.05 -1.60
CA ARG A 128 16.82 11.32 -1.88
C ARG A 128 16.04 12.09 -2.95
N SER A 129 15.53 13.27 -2.62
CA SER A 129 14.82 14.15 -3.55
C SER A 129 15.54 15.49 -3.70
N PRO A 130 15.90 15.93 -4.91
CA PRO A 130 16.61 17.21 -5.10
C PRO A 130 15.73 18.45 -4.82
N ASP A 131 14.42 18.28 -4.91
CA ASP A 131 13.39 19.29 -4.71
C ASP A 131 12.16 18.70 -4.00
N GLU A 132 11.31 19.57 -3.47
CA GLU A 132 10.00 19.15 -2.97
C GLU A 132 9.09 18.87 -4.17
N LYS A 133 8.49 17.68 -4.22
CA LYS A 133 7.63 17.30 -5.34
C LYS A 133 6.48 16.39 -4.91
N ARG A 134 5.34 16.58 -5.57
CA ARG A 134 4.16 15.72 -5.44
C ARG A 134 4.30 14.52 -6.37
N VAL A 135 4.08 13.33 -5.84
CA VAL A 135 4.25 12.06 -6.56
C VAL A 135 3.13 11.09 -6.17
N ILE A 136 3.00 10.00 -6.93
CA ILE A 136 2.27 8.83 -6.49
C ILE A 136 3.27 7.81 -5.96
N LEU A 137 3.14 7.43 -4.70
CA LEU A 137 3.78 6.24 -4.17
C LEU A 137 2.89 5.05 -4.54
N SER A 138 3.37 4.22 -5.47
CA SER A 138 2.74 2.98 -5.86
C SER A 138 3.27 1.86 -4.97
N VAL A 139 2.38 1.16 -4.28
CA VAL A 139 2.73 0.01 -3.44
C VAL A 139 1.86 -1.19 -3.74
N GLY A 140 2.38 -2.37 -3.42
CA GLY A 140 1.58 -3.57 -3.28
C GLY A 140 2.16 -4.50 -2.22
N SER A 141 1.35 -5.44 -1.75
CA SER A 141 1.70 -6.40 -0.69
C SER A 141 0.97 -7.71 -0.91
N ASN A 142 1.54 -8.80 -0.39
CA ASN A 142 0.71 -9.91 0.07
C ASN A 142 0.29 -9.61 1.49
N ASP A 143 -1.02 -9.75 1.67
CA ASP A 143 -1.86 -9.26 2.74
C ASP A 143 -1.64 -7.79 3.14
N GLY A 144 -1.77 -7.47 4.43
CA GLY A 144 -1.91 -6.10 4.89
C GLY A 144 -0.66 -5.24 4.67
N ILE A 145 -0.86 -3.95 4.44
CA ILE A 145 0.24 -2.98 4.33
C ILE A 145 -0.01 -1.71 5.14
N ARG A 146 1.04 -1.22 5.83
CA ARG A 146 1.11 0.14 6.36
C ARG A 146 2.35 0.83 5.83
N VAL A 147 2.20 2.09 5.46
CA VAL A 147 3.28 2.88 4.87
C VAL A 147 3.42 4.18 5.62
N PHE A 148 4.64 4.45 6.06
CA PHE A 148 5.01 5.68 6.74
C PHE A 148 6.03 6.43 5.91
N LEU A 149 5.77 7.73 5.67
CA LEU A 149 6.69 8.62 5.00
C LEU A 149 7.05 9.74 5.97
N ASN A 150 8.35 9.89 6.26
CA ASN A 150 8.87 10.85 7.23
C ASN A 150 8.23 10.73 8.63
N GLY A 151 7.78 9.54 8.99
CA GLY A 151 7.13 9.25 10.27
C GLY A 151 5.60 9.43 10.29
N GLU A 152 5.01 9.91 9.20
CA GLU A 152 3.57 10.04 9.05
C GLU A 152 2.99 8.80 8.37
N LEU A 153 1.93 8.22 8.94
CA LEU A 153 1.18 7.13 8.31
C LEU A 153 0.42 7.65 7.09
N VAL A 154 0.94 7.38 5.89
CA VAL A 154 0.34 7.84 4.62
C VAL A 154 -0.59 6.80 4.00
N HIS A 155 -0.48 5.53 4.39
CA HIS A 155 -1.36 4.46 3.90
C HIS A 155 -1.51 3.36 4.92
N SER A 156 -2.73 2.83 5.05
CA SER A 156 -3.05 1.68 5.89
C SER A 156 -4.16 0.87 5.21
N HIS A 157 -3.86 -0.37 4.88
CA HIS A 157 -4.77 -1.25 4.18
C HIS A 157 -4.61 -2.70 4.66
N LEU A 158 -5.42 -3.09 5.65
CA LEU A 158 -5.59 -4.48 6.02
C LEU A 158 -6.55 -5.16 5.05
N ILE A 159 -6.05 -6.15 4.31
CA ILE A 159 -6.79 -6.92 3.32
C ILE A 159 -6.10 -8.26 3.12
N LEU A 160 -6.86 -9.30 2.75
CA LEU A 160 -6.27 -10.53 2.22
C LEU A 160 -6.15 -10.43 0.70
N ARG A 161 -4.94 -10.53 0.15
CA ARG A 161 -4.72 -10.38 -1.30
C ARG A 161 -3.42 -11.01 -1.77
N TRP A 162 -3.40 -11.41 -3.04
CA TRP A 162 -2.17 -11.84 -3.69
C TRP A 162 -1.16 -10.70 -3.85
N LEU A 163 0.13 -11.04 -3.72
CA LEU A 163 1.23 -10.13 -4.05
C LEU A 163 1.08 -9.61 -5.48
N GLY A 164 1.08 -8.30 -5.62
CA GLY A 164 0.95 -7.63 -6.91
C GLY A 164 1.73 -6.34 -6.96
N LYS A 165 2.10 -5.95 -8.18
CA LYS A 165 2.64 -4.63 -8.48
C LYS A 165 1.50 -3.64 -8.66
N ASP A 166 1.74 -2.39 -8.28
CA ASP A 166 0.83 -1.28 -8.55
C ASP A 166 -0.61 -1.53 -8.09
N THR A 167 -0.82 -2.11 -6.91
CA THR A 167 -2.18 -2.39 -6.43
C THR A 167 -2.78 -1.17 -5.74
N ASP A 168 -1.98 -0.41 -4.96
CA ASP A 168 -2.42 0.80 -4.27
C ASP A 168 -1.63 2.03 -4.74
N TYR A 169 -2.32 3.12 -5.10
CA TYR A 169 -1.68 4.41 -5.37
C TYR A 169 -1.97 5.41 -4.26
N VAL A 170 -0.88 5.96 -3.69
CA VAL A 170 -0.92 6.87 -2.55
C VAL A 170 -0.32 8.21 -2.97
N PRO A 171 -1.14 9.27 -3.15
CA PRO A 171 -0.62 10.63 -3.34
C PRO A 171 0.20 11.07 -2.14
N VAL A 172 1.48 11.39 -2.35
CA VAL A 172 2.39 11.88 -1.31
C VAL A 172 3.20 13.08 -1.80
N THR A 173 3.80 13.80 -0.85
CA THR A 173 4.75 14.88 -1.15
C THR A 173 6.11 14.50 -0.56
N LEU A 174 7.12 14.40 -1.42
CA LEU A 174 8.50 14.25 -0.99
C LEU A 174 9.06 15.63 -0.67
N ARG A 175 9.74 15.76 0.47
CA ARG A 175 10.47 16.99 0.84
C ARG A 175 11.81 17.01 0.11
N LYS A 176 12.33 18.21 -0.16
CA LYS A 176 13.73 18.36 -0.60
C LYS A 176 14.68 17.74 0.43
N GLY A 177 15.67 16.99 -0.05
CA GLY A 177 16.66 16.29 0.76
C GLY A 177 16.27 14.83 1.01
N THR A 178 16.45 14.37 2.23
CA THR A 178 16.25 12.96 2.61
C THR A 178 14.84 12.76 3.15
N ASN A 179 14.16 11.74 2.65
CA ASN A 179 12.88 11.29 3.19
C ASN A 179 13.03 9.85 3.70
N ARG A 180 12.38 9.52 4.80
CA ARG A 180 12.37 8.17 5.38
C ARG A 180 11.13 7.44 4.91
N LEU A 181 11.29 6.28 4.27
CA LEU A 181 10.18 5.42 3.88
C LEU A 181 10.25 4.13 4.69
N LEU A 182 9.20 3.87 5.47
CA LEU A 182 9.01 2.64 6.21
C LEU A 182 7.75 1.95 5.70
N ILE A 183 7.85 0.68 5.35
CA ILE A 183 6.74 -0.17 4.96
C ILE A 183 6.65 -1.30 5.99
N LYS A 184 5.46 -1.54 6.49
CA LYS A 184 5.13 -2.73 7.27
C LYS A 184 4.20 -3.61 6.46
N VAL A 185 4.49 -4.91 6.44
CA VAL A 185 3.68 -5.90 5.73
C VAL A 185 3.22 -6.96 6.73
N ASP A 186 1.92 -7.19 6.74
CA ASP A 186 1.20 -8.20 7.52
C ASP A 186 0.99 -9.42 6.65
N GLU A 187 1.19 -10.61 7.21
CA GLU A 187 1.02 -11.90 6.53
C GLU A 187 0.08 -12.81 7.31
N SER A 188 -0.88 -13.41 6.61
CA SER A 188 -1.89 -14.30 7.18
C SER A 188 -1.72 -15.75 6.73
N GLY A 189 -0.93 -15.99 5.68
CA GLY A 189 -0.45 -17.29 5.24
C GLY A 189 -0.20 -17.36 3.74
N GLY A 190 0.94 -17.94 3.34
CA GLY A 190 1.36 -18.08 1.95
C GLY A 190 2.52 -17.15 1.55
N ASP A 191 2.57 -16.74 0.28
CA ASP A 191 3.65 -15.90 -0.24
C ASP A 191 3.71 -14.57 0.52
N TRP A 192 4.86 -14.16 1.04
CA TRP A 192 4.96 -12.91 1.81
C TRP A 192 5.89 -11.88 1.17
N GLY A 193 5.39 -10.67 0.96
CA GLY A 193 6.20 -9.63 0.34
C GLY A 193 5.49 -8.34 -0.02
N PHE A 194 6.21 -7.46 -0.71
CA PHE A 194 5.72 -6.15 -1.14
C PHE A 194 6.40 -5.65 -2.41
N SER A 195 5.93 -4.52 -2.93
CA SER A 195 6.63 -3.72 -3.93
C SER A 195 6.40 -2.24 -3.67
N ALA A 196 7.36 -1.40 -4.06
CA ALA A 196 7.22 0.05 -3.98
C ALA A 196 7.95 0.74 -5.12
N ARG A 197 7.33 1.79 -5.67
CA ARG A 197 7.96 2.73 -6.62
C ARG A 197 7.29 4.10 -6.57
N PHE A 198 8.03 5.12 -7.01
CA PHE A 198 7.46 6.44 -7.24
C PHE A 198 7.03 6.59 -8.70
N LEU A 199 5.87 7.17 -8.91
CA LEU A 199 5.32 7.52 -10.21
C LEU A 199 5.09 9.03 -10.30
N ASP A 200 5.21 9.55 -11.51
CA ASP A 200 4.86 10.93 -11.84
C ASP A 200 3.38 11.17 -11.54
N TYR A 201 3.08 12.24 -10.79
CA TYR A 201 1.73 12.51 -10.31
C TYR A 201 0.74 12.74 -11.45
N GLU A 202 1.02 13.69 -12.34
CA GLU A 202 0.10 14.09 -13.40
C GLU A 202 -0.08 13.00 -14.46
N LYS A 203 1.00 12.33 -14.87
CA LYS A 203 0.92 11.21 -15.83
C LYS A 203 0.10 10.07 -15.26
N THR A 204 0.23 9.80 -13.96
CA THR A 204 -0.55 8.74 -13.31
C THR A 204 -2.02 9.11 -13.27
N LEU A 205 -2.39 10.34 -12.88
CA LEU A 205 -3.79 10.77 -12.90
C LEU A 205 -4.38 10.74 -14.31
N GLN A 206 -3.61 11.15 -15.32
CA GLN A 206 -4.03 11.08 -16.73
C GLN A 206 -4.27 9.63 -17.16
N SER A 207 -3.41 8.69 -16.75
CA SER A 207 -3.58 7.27 -17.03
C SER A 207 -4.85 6.69 -16.39
N ILE A 208 -5.13 7.04 -15.13
CA ILE A 208 -6.35 6.60 -14.44
C ILE A 208 -7.59 7.16 -15.14
N ARG A 209 -7.59 8.44 -15.53
CA ARG A 209 -8.69 9.06 -16.28
C ARG A 209 -8.90 8.39 -17.64
N GLY A 210 -7.81 8.06 -18.34
CA GLY A 210 -7.88 7.36 -19.62
C GLY A 210 -8.44 5.94 -19.52
N ASN A 211 -8.35 5.31 -18.35
CA ASN A 211 -8.83 3.96 -18.07
C ASN A 211 -9.97 3.95 -17.04
N ILE A 212 -10.74 5.04 -16.92
CA ILE A 212 -11.63 5.22 -15.78
C ILE A 212 -12.66 4.10 -15.59
N GLU A 213 -13.11 3.48 -16.69
CA GLU A 213 -14.06 2.37 -16.69
C GLU A 213 -13.51 1.10 -16.02
N THR A 214 -12.19 0.87 -16.08
CA THR A 214 -11.59 -0.29 -15.41
C THR A 214 -11.58 -0.12 -13.90
N HIS A 215 -11.44 1.12 -13.43
CA HIS A 215 -11.32 1.49 -12.02
C HIS A 215 -12.64 1.88 -11.36
N SER A 216 -13.76 1.95 -12.10
CA SER A 216 -15.07 2.41 -11.61
C SER A 216 -16.14 1.33 -11.55
N LYS A 217 -15.75 0.04 -11.63
CA LYS A 217 -16.70 -1.08 -11.66
C LYS A 217 -17.57 -1.14 -10.40
N LEU A 218 -18.88 -1.30 -10.60
CA LEU A 218 -19.84 -1.58 -9.55
C LEU A 218 -20.11 -3.08 -9.42
N ARG A 219 -20.00 -3.60 -8.20
CA ARG A 219 -20.30 -5.00 -7.84
C ARG A 219 -21.37 -5.02 -6.77
N VAL A 220 -22.31 -5.96 -6.89
CA VAL A 220 -23.39 -6.19 -5.93
C VAL A 220 -23.40 -7.68 -5.62
N VAL A 221 -23.41 -8.03 -4.33
CA VAL A 221 -23.44 -9.41 -3.87
C VAL A 221 -24.40 -9.53 -2.70
N THR A 222 -25.27 -10.53 -2.70
CA THR A 222 -26.11 -10.85 -1.53
C THR A 222 -25.25 -11.52 -0.45
N ARG A 223 -25.31 -11.02 0.79
CA ARG A 223 -24.62 -11.58 1.95
C ARG A 223 -25.55 -11.58 3.16
N GLY A 224 -25.96 -12.75 3.61
CA GLY A 224 -26.83 -12.89 4.77
C GLY A 224 -28.11 -12.06 4.62
N ASP A 225 -28.22 -10.99 5.40
CA ASP A 225 -29.36 -10.09 5.51
C ASP A 225 -29.20 -8.76 4.74
N HIS A 226 -28.15 -8.61 3.93
CA HIS A 226 -27.89 -7.37 3.18
C HIS A 226 -27.32 -7.63 1.77
N LEU A 227 -27.39 -6.60 0.94
CA LEU A 227 -26.64 -6.49 -0.31
C LEU A 227 -25.36 -5.71 -0.03
N ALA A 228 -24.22 -6.37 -0.27
CA ALA A 228 -22.90 -5.77 -0.22
C ALA A 228 -22.58 -5.14 -1.57
N VAL A 229 -22.54 -3.81 -1.61
CA VAL A 229 -22.25 -3.04 -2.82
C VAL A 229 -20.83 -2.46 -2.75
N PHE A 230 -20.05 -2.65 -3.82
CA PHE A 230 -18.69 -2.15 -3.94
C PHE A 230 -18.55 -1.32 -5.21
N PHE A 231 -17.93 -0.16 -5.10
CA PHE A 231 -17.63 0.69 -6.25
C PHE A 231 -16.15 0.96 -6.36
N GLY A 232 -15.61 0.63 -7.53
CA GLY A 232 -14.29 0.99 -7.99
C GLY A 232 -13.13 0.36 -7.23
N GLU A 233 -11.93 0.59 -7.76
CA GLU A 233 -10.67 0.26 -7.10
C GLU A 233 -10.27 1.45 -6.21
N PRO A 234 -10.36 1.32 -4.87
CA PRO A 234 -10.30 2.44 -3.93
C PRO A 234 -9.08 3.31 -4.18
N TYR A 235 -7.90 2.71 -4.10
CA TYR A 235 -6.62 3.39 -4.23
C TYR A 235 -6.25 3.79 -5.66
N LYS A 236 -7.15 3.63 -6.64
CA LYS A 236 -6.99 4.19 -7.99
C LYS A 236 -7.93 5.36 -8.17
N ILE A 237 -9.22 5.12 -8.06
CA ILE A 237 -10.23 6.14 -8.33
C ILE A 237 -10.23 7.25 -7.28
N GLU A 238 -9.94 6.93 -6.01
CA GLU A 238 -9.85 7.92 -4.92
C GLU A 238 -8.69 8.91 -5.13
N THR A 239 -7.65 8.54 -5.91
CA THR A 239 -6.55 9.48 -6.23
C THR A 239 -7.02 10.69 -7.04
N LEU A 240 -8.14 10.57 -7.76
CA LEU A 240 -8.74 11.64 -8.54
C LEU A 240 -9.57 12.63 -7.69
N ASN A 241 -9.99 12.22 -6.49
CA ASN A 241 -10.66 13.07 -5.53
C ASN A 241 -10.55 12.48 -4.09
N PRO A 242 -9.40 12.68 -3.42
CA PRO A 242 -9.14 12.04 -2.13
C PRO A 242 -10.18 12.38 -1.07
N GLY A 243 -10.69 11.37 -0.36
CA GLY A 243 -11.70 11.54 0.69
C GLY A 243 -13.13 11.72 0.19
N ALA A 244 -13.37 11.79 -1.13
CA ALA A 244 -14.71 11.83 -1.67
C ALA A 244 -15.47 10.52 -1.43
N LEU A 245 -16.77 10.65 -1.19
CA LEU A 245 -17.67 9.50 -1.06
C LEU A 245 -18.35 9.22 -2.40
N VAL A 246 -18.46 7.94 -2.74
CA VAL A 246 -19.35 7.49 -3.81
C VAL A 246 -20.78 7.47 -3.27
N GLN A 247 -21.71 8.04 -4.02
CA GLN A 247 -23.14 7.89 -3.78
C GLN A 247 -23.65 6.70 -4.57
N VAL A 248 -24.44 5.83 -3.94
CA VAL A 248 -25.08 4.68 -4.59
C VAL A 248 -26.59 4.77 -4.41
N ASP A 249 -27.29 4.79 -5.53
CA ASP A 249 -28.75 4.76 -5.60
C ASP A 249 -29.19 3.33 -5.94
N ALA A 250 -30.14 2.80 -5.19
CA ALA A 250 -30.82 1.54 -5.49
C ALA A 250 -32.22 1.85 -6.01
N LEU A 251 -32.52 1.36 -7.21
CA LEU A 251 -33.74 1.65 -7.96
C LEU A 251 -34.54 0.36 -8.17
N ASN A 252 -35.86 0.41 -8.05
CA ASN A 252 -36.72 -0.73 -8.38
C ASN A 252 -36.85 -0.91 -9.91
N GLU A 253 -37.62 -1.90 -10.36
CA GLU A 253 -37.87 -2.17 -11.79
C GLU A 253 -38.46 -0.96 -12.54
N LYS A 254 -39.29 -0.16 -11.87
CA LYS A 254 -39.93 1.04 -12.43
C LYS A 254 -38.99 2.24 -12.49
N GLY A 255 -37.81 2.15 -11.87
CA GLY A 255 -36.84 3.24 -11.77
C GLY A 255 -37.05 4.16 -10.56
N ASP A 256 -37.94 3.80 -9.63
CA ASP A 256 -38.14 4.57 -8.40
C ASP A 256 -36.98 4.32 -7.43
N LEU A 257 -36.55 5.37 -6.72
CA LEU A 257 -35.52 5.28 -5.71
C LEU A 257 -36.04 4.52 -4.48
N VAL A 258 -35.43 3.37 -4.19
CA VAL A 258 -35.70 2.54 -3.01
C VAL A 258 -34.83 3.02 -1.84
N ALA A 259 -33.53 3.18 -2.09
CA ALA A 259 -32.57 3.59 -1.07
C ALA A 259 -31.41 4.36 -1.71
N ARG A 260 -30.81 5.27 -0.93
CA ARG A 260 -29.59 5.99 -1.29
C ARG A 260 -28.63 5.92 -0.11
N LEU A 261 -27.43 5.42 -0.36
CA LEU A 261 -26.35 5.39 0.62
C LEU A 261 -25.09 6.00 0.02
N SER A 262 -24.12 6.31 0.88
CA SER A 262 -22.80 6.77 0.45
C SER A 262 -21.73 6.05 1.26
N GLY A 263 -20.57 5.87 0.65
CA GLY A 263 -19.44 5.22 1.29
C GLY A 263 -18.13 5.54 0.58
N ARG A 264 -17.03 5.01 1.12
CA ARG A 264 -15.73 5.11 0.46
C ARG A 264 -15.66 4.13 -0.70
N CYS A 265 -14.95 4.49 -1.76
CA CYS A 265 -14.60 3.57 -2.84
C CYS A 265 -13.95 2.31 -2.26
N GLY A 266 -14.14 1.16 -2.91
CA GLY A 266 -13.61 -0.14 -2.48
C GLY A 266 -14.08 -0.69 -1.13
N LYS A 267 -14.79 0.08 -0.31
CA LYS A 267 -15.39 -0.39 0.94
C LYS A 267 -16.83 -0.80 0.70
N VAL A 268 -17.29 -1.77 1.50
CA VAL A 268 -18.66 -2.28 1.43
C VAL A 268 -19.64 -1.19 1.81
N ILE A 269 -20.62 -0.94 0.94
CA ILE A 269 -21.82 -0.16 1.24
C ILE A 269 -22.95 -1.16 1.44
N ARG A 270 -23.47 -1.26 2.67
CA ARG A 270 -24.45 -2.27 3.07
C ARG A 270 -25.87 -1.74 2.90
N PHE A 271 -26.61 -2.34 1.99
CA PHE A 271 -28.04 -2.09 1.85
C PHE A 271 -28.82 -3.24 2.51
N PRO A 272 -29.59 -3.01 3.58
CA PRO A 272 -30.37 -4.08 4.22
C PRO A 272 -31.34 -4.72 3.22
N LEU A 273 -31.41 -6.05 3.17
CA LEU A 273 -32.33 -6.77 2.28
C LEU A 273 -33.79 -6.44 2.59
N SER A 274 -34.10 -6.15 3.87
CA SER A 274 -35.42 -5.69 4.31
C SER A 274 -35.88 -4.37 3.68
N SER A 275 -34.99 -3.64 3.00
CA SER A 275 -35.34 -2.42 2.26
C SER A 275 -35.90 -2.70 0.87
N PHE A 276 -35.90 -3.95 0.40
CA PHE A 276 -36.27 -4.30 -0.97
C PHE A 276 -37.43 -5.30 -1.01
N GLU A 277 -38.31 -5.12 -1.99
CA GLU A 277 -39.24 -6.17 -2.42
C GLU A 277 -38.51 -7.21 -3.27
N GLU A 278 -39.08 -8.42 -3.37
CA GLU A 278 -38.57 -9.45 -4.28
C GLU A 278 -38.71 -8.99 -5.73
N GLY A 279 -37.63 -9.13 -6.51
CA GLY A 279 -37.57 -8.69 -7.89
C GLY A 279 -36.25 -8.05 -8.31
N PRO A 280 -36.19 -7.50 -9.53
CA PRO A 280 -35.00 -6.85 -10.04
C PRO A 280 -34.79 -5.48 -9.37
N VAL A 281 -33.54 -5.23 -8.97
CA VAL A 281 -33.06 -3.96 -8.41
C VAL A 281 -31.86 -3.49 -9.22
N ARG A 282 -31.79 -2.18 -9.48
CA ARG A 282 -30.67 -1.57 -10.20
C ARG A 282 -29.90 -0.63 -9.30
N PHE A 283 -28.60 -0.81 -9.23
CA PHE A 283 -27.71 0.05 -8.46
C PHE A 283 -26.96 0.99 -9.39
N LYS A 284 -27.02 2.29 -9.11
CA LYS A 284 -26.30 3.34 -9.83
C LYS A 284 -25.35 4.07 -8.88
N ALA A 285 -24.05 3.93 -9.13
CA ALA A 285 -23.00 4.58 -8.38
C ALA A 285 -22.52 5.86 -9.08
N ARG A 286 -22.25 6.91 -8.30
CA ARG A 286 -21.74 8.21 -8.74
C ARG A 286 -20.59 8.66 -7.83
N PHE A 287 -19.40 8.78 -8.41
CA PHE A 287 -18.22 9.29 -7.71
C PHE A 287 -17.80 10.65 -8.30
N PRO A 288 -17.71 11.72 -7.49
CA PRO A 288 -17.33 13.03 -7.99
C PRO A 288 -15.83 13.10 -8.27
N LEU A 289 -15.45 13.58 -9.46
CA LEU A 289 -14.09 13.96 -9.82
C LEU A 289 -13.95 15.45 -9.47
N GLY A 290 -12.93 15.87 -8.71
CA GLY A 290 -12.85 17.21 -8.10
C GLY A 290 -12.98 18.44 -9.02
N ASP A 291 -13.11 18.25 -10.33
CA ASP A 291 -13.42 19.26 -11.36
C ASP A 291 -14.94 19.52 -11.52
N GLY A 292 -15.79 18.89 -10.68
CA GLY A 292 -17.24 19.02 -10.72
C GLY A 292 -17.92 18.01 -11.65
N THR A 293 -17.16 17.18 -12.35
CA THR A 293 -17.69 16.03 -13.09
C THR A 293 -17.82 14.80 -12.19
N PHE A 294 -18.38 13.71 -12.71
CA PHE A 294 -18.53 12.47 -11.96
C PHE A 294 -18.29 11.26 -12.86
N VAL A 295 -17.90 10.16 -12.22
CA VAL A 295 -17.85 8.82 -12.82
C VAL A 295 -19.09 8.06 -12.40
N GLU A 296 -19.75 7.45 -13.38
CA GLU A 296 -20.92 6.61 -13.16
C GLU A 296 -20.64 5.14 -13.46
N SER A 297 -21.25 4.26 -12.68
CA SER A 297 -21.32 2.84 -12.97
C SER A 297 -22.67 2.28 -12.52
N GLU A 298 -23.17 1.28 -13.22
CA GLU A 298 -24.49 0.72 -12.97
C GLU A 298 -24.46 -0.81 -13.01
N ARG A 299 -25.24 -1.45 -12.13
CA ARG A 299 -25.32 -2.91 -12.02
C ARG A 299 -26.72 -3.34 -11.61
N GLY A 300 -27.30 -4.26 -12.36
CA GLY A 300 -28.52 -4.96 -11.95
C GLY A 300 -28.22 -6.10 -10.97
N HIS A 301 -29.18 -6.37 -10.09
CA HIS A 301 -29.20 -7.49 -9.16
C HIS A 301 -30.64 -7.99 -9.00
N TYR A 302 -30.82 -9.24 -8.58
CA TYR A 302 -32.15 -9.77 -8.26
C TYR A 302 -32.23 -10.07 -6.76
N VAL A 303 -33.25 -9.55 -6.09
CA VAL A 303 -33.55 -9.83 -4.70
C VAL A 303 -34.60 -10.93 -4.67
N GLY A 304 -34.33 -12.05 -3.98
CA GLY A 304 -35.24 -13.19 -3.89
C GLY A 304 -34.69 -14.44 -4.60
N VAL A 305 -35.57 -15.40 -4.86
CA VAL A 305 -35.21 -16.65 -5.54
C VAL A 305 -35.41 -16.46 -7.04
N LEU A 306 -34.41 -16.81 -7.84
CA LEU A 306 -34.59 -16.80 -9.30
C LEU A 306 -35.68 -17.83 -9.66
N PRO A 307 -36.69 -17.44 -10.46
CA PRO A 307 -37.74 -18.35 -10.89
C PRO A 307 -37.23 -19.50 -11.76
#